data_AF-A0AA35XGP9-F1
#
_entry.id   AF-A0AA35XGP9-F1
#
_cell.length_a   1.000
_cell.length_b   1.000
_cell.length_c   1.000
_cell.angle_alpha   90.00
_cell.angle_beta   90.00
_cell.angle_gamma   90.00
#
_symmetry.space_group_name_H-M   'P 1'
#
loop_
_entity.id
_entity.type
_entity.pdbx_description
1 polymer ?
#
loop_
_entity_poly.entity_id
_entity_poly.type
_entity_poly.pdbx_seq_one_letter_code
_entity_poly.pdbx_strand_id
1 'polypeptide(L)'
;MASDFGNRYAEGWPGERLYAGCAHIDEVEFICMDLAKKIYRAGFADVRPISGVVANLAIYSAFTDPGDVMMAASIPAGGHISHGRKEKFGTAGLVHGLNVEFYPFDTQELAIDVDKTKARVLELEKAGRPLKLAMFGGSLFLFPHPVRELSDFMKEHGMHVNYDAAHVAGLIAGGRFQDPLREGTDTITMSTHKTLFGPQGGLVLGSEKHAEQIKKAVFPGLTSSHHIHLVAAKAVAFAEVLEFGRDYARQVIRNARAFAGALNEMGFQVLGESRGFTESHQIAVNVLEFADGGRVEEDLERAGIIVNRQLIPGDIKAGRNYLQPGGIRIGVSEITRLGMGESEMRELASFIRRVIIDKKRPEEVRSDIELFRKAYQKVRFCFDDSLGAYEYVKLR
;
A
#
# COMPACT_ATOMS: atom_id res chain seq x y z
N MET A 1 1.18 17.23 -12.67
CA MET A 1 1.54 15.98 -13.38
C MET A 1 1.94 16.26 -14.83
N ALA A 2 1.09 16.93 -15.63
CA ALA A 2 1.50 17.42 -16.95
C ALA A 2 2.25 18.76 -16.80
N SER A 3 3.52 18.78 -17.17
CA SER A 3 4.37 19.99 -17.13
C SER A 3 5.62 19.77 -17.98
N ASP A 4 6.35 20.84 -18.26
CA ASP A 4 7.63 20.80 -18.98
C ASP A 4 8.68 19.85 -18.33
N PHE A 5 8.56 19.61 -17.01
CA PHE A 5 9.40 18.64 -16.29
C PHE A 5 9.31 17.22 -16.85
N GLY A 6 8.28 16.89 -17.65
CA GLY A 6 8.14 15.60 -18.31
C GLY A 6 9.23 15.33 -19.36
N ASN A 7 9.84 16.38 -19.90
CA ASN A 7 10.83 16.31 -20.97
C ASN A 7 12.26 16.64 -20.48
N ARG A 8 12.45 16.80 -19.17
CA ARG A 8 13.74 17.17 -18.59
C ARG A 8 14.52 15.93 -18.13
N TYR A 9 15.83 16.07 -18.10
CA TYR A 9 16.76 15.02 -17.72
C TYR A 9 17.58 15.49 -16.51
N ALA A 10 17.67 14.67 -15.46
CA ALA A 10 18.35 15.03 -14.22
C ALA A 10 18.95 13.81 -13.52
N GLU A 11 20.01 13.23 -14.11
CA GLU A 11 20.74 12.11 -13.50
C GLU A 11 21.52 12.54 -12.26
N GLY A 12 21.64 11.61 -11.31
CA GLY A 12 22.37 11.82 -10.06
C GLY A 12 21.48 12.26 -8.89
N TRP A 13 22.13 12.78 -7.86
CA TRP A 13 21.49 13.33 -6.67
C TRP A 13 21.31 14.85 -6.82
N PRO A 14 20.23 15.47 -6.28
CA PRO A 14 20.12 16.93 -6.20
C PRO A 14 21.40 17.58 -5.63
N GLY A 15 21.96 18.57 -6.35
CA GLY A 15 23.24 19.21 -6.02
C GLY A 15 24.50 18.48 -6.53
N GLU A 16 24.38 17.24 -7.01
CA GLU A 16 25.47 16.40 -7.52
C GLU A 16 25.12 15.83 -8.90
N ARG A 17 24.58 16.68 -9.77
CA ARG A 17 24.03 16.27 -11.07
C ARG A 17 25.12 16.00 -12.09
N LEU A 18 24.88 15.04 -12.96
CA LEU A 18 25.73 14.78 -14.14
C LEU A 18 25.47 15.76 -15.29
N TYR A 19 24.29 16.39 -15.31
CA TYR A 19 23.86 17.34 -16.33
C TYR A 19 23.70 18.74 -15.75
N ALA A 20 24.08 19.75 -16.53
CA ALA A 20 23.86 21.16 -16.20
C ALA A 20 22.38 21.55 -16.34
N GLY A 21 22.00 22.70 -15.76
CA GLY A 21 20.64 23.26 -15.91
C GLY A 21 19.59 22.69 -14.95
N CYS A 22 20.00 21.96 -13.91
CA CYS A 22 19.08 21.28 -12.98
C CYS A 22 18.66 22.13 -11.76
N ALA A 23 19.06 23.40 -11.65
CA ALA A 23 18.86 24.18 -10.42
C ALA A 23 17.40 24.20 -9.91
N HIS A 24 16.42 24.42 -10.80
CA HIS A 24 15.00 24.41 -10.42
C HIS A 24 14.43 22.99 -10.24
N ILE A 25 15.02 21.99 -10.90
CA ILE A 25 14.66 20.59 -10.68
C ILE A 25 15.08 20.16 -9.28
N ASP A 26 16.31 20.54 -8.89
CA ASP A 26 16.87 20.27 -7.57
C ASP A 26 16.05 20.93 -6.48
N GLU A 27 15.65 22.19 -6.67
CA GLU A 27 14.77 22.91 -5.74
C GLU A 27 13.46 22.14 -5.49
N VAL A 28 12.78 21.68 -6.55
CA VAL A 28 11.54 20.90 -6.43
C VAL A 28 11.77 19.55 -5.76
N GLU A 29 12.88 18.87 -6.06
CA GLU A 29 13.24 17.61 -5.42
C GLU A 29 13.56 17.78 -3.93
N PHE A 30 14.31 18.82 -3.55
CA PHE A 30 14.57 19.17 -2.15
C PHE A 30 13.27 19.45 -1.39
N ILE A 31 12.37 20.25 -1.96
CA ILE A 31 11.05 20.50 -1.36
C ILE A 31 10.28 19.20 -1.16
N CYS A 32 10.24 18.33 -2.17
CA CYS A 32 9.54 17.05 -2.08
C CYS A 32 10.14 16.14 -0.98
N MET A 33 11.47 16.07 -0.89
CA MET A 33 12.17 15.29 0.14
C MET A 33 11.94 15.86 1.54
N ASP A 34 11.97 17.18 1.70
CA ASP A 34 11.73 17.85 2.98
C ASP A 34 10.29 17.64 3.47
N LEU A 35 9.31 17.71 2.57
CA LEU A 35 7.92 17.38 2.90
C LEU A 35 7.78 15.92 3.32
N ALA A 36 8.40 14.98 2.59
CA ALA A 36 8.39 13.56 2.96
C ALA A 36 9.00 13.33 4.34
N LYS A 37 10.17 13.93 4.63
CA LYS A 37 10.82 13.84 5.94
C LYS A 37 9.93 14.41 7.05
N LYS A 38 9.25 15.53 6.83
CA LYS A 38 8.33 16.15 7.80
C LYS A 38 7.13 15.24 8.11
N ILE A 39 6.46 14.73 7.07
CA ILE A 39 5.27 13.87 7.20
C ILE A 39 5.57 12.61 8.00
N TYR A 40 6.69 11.94 7.68
CA TYR A 40 7.02 10.64 8.27
C TYR A 40 8.03 10.71 9.42
N ARG A 41 8.48 11.92 9.79
CA ARG A 41 9.54 12.13 10.79
C ARG A 41 10.78 11.26 10.51
N ALA A 42 11.17 11.23 9.23
CA ALA A 42 12.30 10.45 8.74
C ALA A 42 13.56 11.32 8.66
N GLY A 43 14.73 10.70 8.83
CA GLY A 43 16.01 11.39 8.67
C GLY A 43 16.34 11.61 7.18
N PHE A 44 16.06 10.59 6.36
CA PHE A 44 16.35 10.54 4.94
C PHE A 44 15.08 10.21 4.13
N ALA A 45 14.97 10.77 2.93
CA ALA A 45 13.94 10.45 1.96
C ALA A 45 14.49 10.46 0.53
N ASP A 46 14.17 9.44 -0.27
CA ASP A 46 14.45 9.39 -1.70
C ASP A 46 13.14 9.29 -2.49
N VAL A 47 12.84 10.35 -3.23
CA VAL A 47 11.58 10.56 -3.97
C VAL A 47 11.67 10.10 -5.43
N ARG A 48 12.84 9.66 -5.88
CA ARG A 48 13.14 9.28 -7.28
C ARG A 48 12.57 7.93 -7.72
N PRO A 49 12.32 6.91 -6.85
CA PRO A 49 11.71 5.67 -7.30
C PRO A 49 10.42 5.88 -8.09
N ILE A 50 10.34 5.27 -9.27
CA ILE A 50 9.24 5.47 -10.23
C ILE A 50 8.00 4.60 -9.92
N SER A 51 8.12 3.64 -9.02
CA SER A 51 7.01 2.82 -8.51
C SER A 51 7.32 2.26 -7.12
N GLY A 52 6.32 1.75 -6.42
CA GLY A 52 6.53 1.04 -5.15
C GLY A 52 7.39 -0.22 -5.30
N VAL A 53 7.27 -0.92 -6.44
CA VAL A 53 8.11 -2.10 -6.74
C VAL A 53 9.56 -1.69 -6.93
N VAL A 54 9.83 -0.57 -7.60
CA VAL A 54 11.21 -0.04 -7.75
C VAL A 54 11.76 0.45 -6.41
N ALA A 55 10.92 1.02 -5.53
CA ALA A 55 11.34 1.35 -4.17
C ALA A 55 11.73 0.10 -3.36
N ASN A 56 10.96 -1.00 -3.47
CA ASN A 56 11.32 -2.29 -2.86
C ASN A 56 12.61 -2.86 -3.45
N LEU A 57 12.76 -2.82 -4.77
CA LEU A 57 13.97 -3.30 -5.44
C LEU A 57 15.20 -2.50 -5.02
N ALA A 58 15.09 -1.19 -4.77
CA ALA A 58 16.18 -0.38 -4.25
C ALA A 58 16.67 -0.87 -2.88
N ILE A 59 15.76 -1.29 -2.00
CA ILE A 59 16.12 -1.88 -0.69
C ILE A 59 16.78 -3.23 -0.87
N TYR A 60 16.26 -4.09 -1.76
CA TYR A 60 16.89 -5.38 -2.04
C TYR A 60 18.33 -5.16 -2.54
N SER A 61 18.51 -4.31 -3.54
CA SER A 61 19.84 -4.03 -4.10
C SER A 61 20.78 -3.30 -3.16
N ALA A 62 20.28 -2.54 -2.18
CA ALA A 62 21.11 -1.81 -1.22
C ALA A 62 21.62 -2.67 -0.05
N PHE A 63 20.87 -3.71 0.33
CA PHE A 63 21.08 -4.42 1.60
C PHE A 63 21.17 -5.95 1.48
N THR A 64 21.00 -6.50 0.28
CA THR A 64 21.16 -7.94 0.04
C THR A 64 21.81 -8.24 -1.30
N ASP A 65 22.40 -9.43 -1.39
CA ASP A 65 22.96 -9.98 -2.62
C ASP A 65 22.06 -11.11 -3.18
N PRO A 66 22.15 -11.42 -4.49
CA PRO A 66 21.49 -12.60 -5.04
C PRO A 66 21.86 -13.88 -4.29
N GLY A 67 20.87 -14.69 -3.93
CA GLY A 67 21.03 -15.89 -3.11
C GLY A 67 20.80 -15.67 -1.61
N ASP A 68 20.81 -14.43 -1.12
CA ASP A 68 20.45 -14.14 0.27
C ASP A 68 19.01 -14.53 0.59
N VAL A 69 18.76 -14.80 1.88
CA VAL A 69 17.43 -15.18 2.37
C VAL A 69 16.71 -13.96 2.94
N MET A 70 15.46 -13.76 2.53
CA MET A 70 14.57 -12.77 3.12
C MET A 70 13.31 -13.41 3.69
N MET A 71 12.68 -12.74 4.66
CA MET A 71 11.38 -13.14 5.22
C MET A 71 10.31 -12.10 4.91
N ALA A 72 9.14 -12.52 4.42
CA ALA A 72 8.02 -11.64 4.10
C ALA A 72 6.65 -12.28 4.38
N ALA A 73 5.57 -11.51 4.29
CA ALA A 73 4.22 -12.09 4.32
C ALA A 73 3.93 -12.85 3.01
N SER A 74 3.26 -14.00 3.11
CA SER A 74 2.78 -14.72 1.93
C SER A 74 1.52 -14.05 1.33
N ILE A 75 1.23 -14.25 0.05
CA ILE A 75 0.04 -13.66 -0.60
C ILE A 75 -1.28 -13.99 0.15
N PRO A 76 -1.54 -15.25 0.57
CA PRO A 76 -2.75 -15.56 1.35
C PRO A 76 -2.78 -14.92 2.75
N ALA A 77 -1.61 -14.58 3.30
CA ALA A 77 -1.46 -13.81 4.53
C ALA A 77 -1.46 -12.28 4.27
N GLY A 78 -1.82 -11.87 3.06
CA GLY A 78 -1.91 -10.46 2.66
C GLY A 78 -0.64 -9.85 2.08
N GLY A 79 0.43 -10.62 1.88
CA GLY A 79 1.69 -10.15 1.31
C GLY A 79 1.58 -9.61 -0.12
N HIS A 80 2.58 -8.82 -0.54
CA HIS A 80 2.63 -8.23 -1.88
C HIS A 80 3.42 -9.10 -2.86
N ILE A 81 3.03 -9.09 -4.13
CA ILE A 81 3.67 -9.91 -5.17
C ILE A 81 5.17 -9.61 -5.33
N SER A 82 5.60 -8.36 -5.12
CA SER A 82 7.03 -7.99 -5.21
C SER A 82 7.90 -8.58 -4.09
N HIS A 83 7.28 -9.13 -3.04
CA HIS A 83 7.99 -9.84 -1.97
C HIS A 83 8.06 -11.35 -2.26
N GLY A 84 7.48 -11.82 -3.36
CA GLY A 84 7.28 -13.24 -3.64
C GLY A 84 8.51 -13.98 -4.17
N ARG A 85 8.39 -15.31 -4.13
CA ARG A 85 9.38 -16.26 -4.67
C ARG A 85 9.48 -16.20 -6.20
N LYS A 86 10.58 -16.73 -6.73
CA LYS A 86 10.85 -16.83 -8.17
C LYS A 86 9.77 -17.60 -8.92
N GLU A 87 9.28 -18.71 -8.37
CA GLU A 87 8.27 -19.58 -9.01
C GLU A 87 6.88 -18.91 -9.09
N LYS A 88 6.70 -17.81 -8.36
CA LYS A 88 5.48 -16.99 -8.37
C LYS A 88 5.71 -15.63 -9.03
N PHE A 89 6.80 -15.48 -9.78
CA PHE A 89 7.20 -14.26 -10.50
C PHE A 89 7.31 -13.01 -9.59
N GLY A 90 7.63 -13.21 -8.30
CA GLY A 90 7.79 -12.09 -7.39
C GLY A 90 9.12 -11.37 -7.62
N THR A 91 9.11 -10.03 -7.54
CA THR A 91 10.29 -9.20 -7.83
C THR A 91 11.52 -9.60 -7.00
N ALA A 92 11.34 -9.87 -5.71
CA ALA A 92 12.41 -10.33 -4.82
C ALA A 92 13.11 -11.59 -5.36
N GLY A 93 12.36 -12.65 -5.66
CA GLY A 93 12.94 -13.91 -6.12
C GLY A 93 13.29 -13.95 -7.61
N LEU A 94 12.48 -13.34 -8.48
CA LEU A 94 12.65 -13.40 -9.93
C LEU A 94 13.68 -12.39 -10.44
N VAL A 95 13.60 -11.14 -9.97
CA VAL A 95 14.39 -10.02 -10.52
C VAL A 95 15.69 -9.85 -9.73
N HIS A 96 15.63 -9.83 -8.40
CA HIS A 96 16.83 -9.68 -7.56
C HIS A 96 17.52 -11.01 -7.24
N GLY A 97 16.78 -12.12 -7.21
CA GLY A 97 17.34 -13.45 -6.95
C GLY A 97 17.37 -13.86 -5.48
N LEU A 98 16.47 -13.33 -4.65
CA LEU A 98 16.38 -13.69 -3.22
C LEU A 98 15.63 -15.01 -2.98
N ASN A 99 16.10 -15.73 -1.97
CA ASN A 99 15.38 -16.86 -1.41
C ASN A 99 14.34 -16.36 -0.40
N VAL A 100 13.05 -16.51 -0.70
CA VAL A 100 11.97 -15.96 0.14
C VAL A 100 11.36 -17.01 1.07
N GLU A 101 11.57 -16.81 2.36
CA GLU A 101 10.85 -17.45 3.47
C GLU A 101 9.63 -16.62 3.86
N PHE A 102 8.61 -17.26 4.46
CA PHE A 102 7.40 -16.56 4.86
C PHE A 102 7.25 -16.47 6.37
N TYR A 103 6.73 -15.34 6.85
CA TYR A 103 6.29 -15.22 8.22
C TYR A 103 5.22 -16.27 8.55
N PRO A 104 5.34 -16.97 9.69
CA PRO A 104 4.21 -17.62 10.33
C PRO A 104 3.08 -16.61 10.56
N PHE A 105 1.85 -17.00 10.21
CA PHE A 105 0.69 -16.13 10.25
C PHE A 105 -0.44 -16.80 11.02
N ASP A 106 -1.02 -16.07 11.96
CA ASP A 106 -2.23 -16.46 12.67
C ASP A 106 -3.45 -16.03 11.85
N THR A 107 -4.21 -17.02 11.37
CA THR A 107 -5.38 -16.78 10.52
C THR A 107 -6.62 -16.32 11.29
N GLN A 108 -6.67 -16.54 12.61
CA GLN A 108 -7.75 -16.04 13.47
C GLN A 108 -7.50 -14.58 13.83
N GLU A 109 -6.27 -14.27 14.25
CA GLU A 109 -5.87 -12.90 14.61
C GLU A 109 -5.58 -12.03 13.38
N LEU A 110 -5.42 -12.63 12.20
CA LEU A 110 -5.02 -11.97 10.95
C LEU A 110 -3.72 -11.16 11.10
N ALA A 111 -2.75 -11.76 11.80
CA ALA A 111 -1.49 -11.12 12.15
C ALA A 111 -0.29 -12.08 12.01
N ILE A 112 0.91 -11.51 11.89
CA ILE A 112 2.15 -12.28 11.98
C ILE A 112 2.27 -12.83 13.41
N ASP A 113 2.60 -14.11 13.54
CA ASP A 113 2.80 -14.77 14.82
C ASP A 113 4.23 -14.53 15.30
N VAL A 114 4.39 -13.76 16.38
CA VAL A 114 5.70 -13.31 16.89
C VAL A 114 6.57 -14.49 17.34
N ASP A 115 6.02 -15.39 18.15
CA ASP A 115 6.78 -16.49 18.75
C ASP A 115 7.17 -17.53 17.70
N LYS A 116 6.24 -17.89 16.81
CA LYS A 116 6.56 -18.79 15.68
C LYS A 116 7.56 -18.14 14.73
N THR A 117 7.49 -16.83 14.52
CA THR A 117 8.49 -16.11 13.71
C THR A 117 9.88 -16.22 14.31
N LYS A 118 10.04 -15.93 15.61
CA LYS A 118 11.33 -16.09 16.31
C LYS A 118 11.87 -17.52 16.21
N ALA A 119 11.01 -18.51 16.44
CA ALA A 119 11.39 -19.93 16.29
C ALA A 119 11.86 -20.27 14.87
N ARG A 120 11.15 -19.77 13.84
CA ARG A 120 11.51 -19.99 12.42
C ARG A 120 12.85 -19.36 12.05
N VAL A 121 13.14 -18.16 12.55
CA VAL A 121 14.44 -17.49 12.34
C VAL A 121 15.57 -18.37 12.90
N LEU A 122 15.46 -18.82 14.15
CA LEU A 122 16.47 -19.67 14.80
C LEU A 122 16.66 -21.03 14.10
N GLU A 123 15.58 -21.60 13.55
CA GLU A 123 15.65 -22.84 12.76
C GLU A 123 16.45 -22.64 11.46
N LEU A 124 16.18 -21.54 10.74
CA LEU A 124 16.87 -21.20 9.49
C LEU A 124 18.36 -20.95 9.71
N GLU A 125 18.73 -20.28 10.79
CA GLU A 125 20.13 -20.08 11.17
C GLU A 125 20.85 -21.40 11.45
N LYS A 126 20.24 -22.28 12.24
CA LYS A 126 20.80 -23.62 12.52
C LYS A 126 20.98 -24.45 11.24
N ALA A 127 20.11 -24.23 10.24
CA ALA A 127 20.19 -24.86 8.93
C ALA A 127 21.20 -24.19 7.98
N GLY A 128 21.99 -23.20 8.45
CA GLY A 128 22.98 -22.50 7.63
C GLY A 128 22.36 -21.55 6.60
N ARG A 129 21.12 -21.10 6.81
CA ARG A 129 20.35 -20.21 5.93
C ARG A 129 19.94 -18.93 6.66
N PRO A 130 20.89 -18.14 7.22
CA PRO A 130 20.56 -16.94 7.98
C PRO A 130 19.82 -15.92 7.11
N LEU A 131 18.87 -15.21 7.72
CA LEU A 131 18.12 -14.15 7.06
C LEU A 131 18.96 -12.88 6.97
N LYS A 132 18.85 -12.17 5.85
CA LYS A 132 19.49 -10.87 5.62
C LYS A 132 18.52 -9.71 5.58
N LEU A 133 17.26 -9.97 5.26
CA LEU A 133 16.22 -8.95 5.15
C LEU A 133 14.91 -9.45 5.75
N ALA A 134 14.35 -8.65 6.65
CA ALA A 134 12.99 -8.79 7.14
C ALA A 134 12.10 -7.75 6.45
N MET A 135 11.11 -8.20 5.67
CA MET A 135 10.19 -7.36 4.91
C MET A 135 8.80 -7.40 5.51
N PHE A 136 8.43 -6.37 6.26
CA PHE A 136 7.06 -6.15 6.71
C PHE A 136 6.23 -5.46 5.62
N GLY A 137 4.91 -5.57 5.73
CA GLY A 137 3.96 -4.91 4.84
C GLY A 137 3.29 -5.87 3.88
N GLY A 138 2.21 -5.40 3.24
CA GLY A 138 1.39 -6.25 2.38
C GLY A 138 0.37 -5.49 1.53
N SER A 139 -0.26 -6.23 0.63
CA SER A 139 -1.38 -5.80 -0.21
C SER A 139 -2.71 -5.77 0.54
N LEU A 140 -2.99 -6.81 1.31
CA LEU A 140 -4.13 -6.87 2.22
C LEU A 140 -3.59 -6.64 3.62
N PHE A 141 -3.84 -5.46 4.15
CA PHE A 141 -3.19 -4.99 5.37
C PHE A 141 -4.24 -4.38 6.29
N LEU A 142 -4.95 -5.23 7.05
CA LEU A 142 -6.07 -4.81 7.90
C LEU A 142 -5.61 -4.23 9.24
N PHE A 143 -4.54 -4.78 9.81
CA PHE A 143 -4.04 -4.44 11.14
C PHE A 143 -2.53 -4.21 11.12
N PRO A 144 -1.99 -3.38 12.03
CA PRO A 144 -0.56 -3.22 12.21
C PRO A 144 0.21 -4.54 12.33
N HIS A 145 1.42 -4.58 11.79
CA HIS A 145 2.34 -5.69 12.00
C HIS A 145 3.10 -5.53 13.32
N PRO A 146 3.53 -6.63 13.96
CA PRO A 146 4.25 -6.63 15.23
C PRO A 146 5.73 -6.26 15.04
N VAL A 147 5.97 -5.04 14.52
CA VAL A 147 7.32 -4.54 14.24
C VAL A 147 8.08 -4.32 15.54
N ARG A 148 7.45 -3.75 16.56
CA ARG A 148 8.08 -3.45 17.85
C ARG A 148 8.56 -4.71 18.57
N GLU A 149 7.83 -5.81 18.42
CA GLU A 149 8.07 -7.08 19.09
C GLU A 149 9.17 -7.92 18.41
N LEU A 150 9.45 -7.62 17.14
CA LEU A 150 10.36 -8.39 16.28
C LEU A 150 11.61 -7.62 15.84
N SER A 151 11.57 -6.28 15.78
CA SER A 151 12.63 -5.48 15.14
C SER A 151 14.00 -5.65 15.80
N ASP A 152 14.08 -5.57 17.13
CA ASP A 152 15.35 -5.73 17.85
C ASP A 152 15.91 -7.14 17.67
N PHE A 153 15.07 -8.17 17.83
CA PHE A 153 15.45 -9.57 17.57
C PHE A 153 15.96 -9.77 16.14
N MET A 154 15.27 -9.22 15.13
CA MET A 154 15.70 -9.35 13.73
C MET A 154 17.08 -8.71 13.49
N LYS A 155 17.35 -7.56 14.12
CA LYS A 155 18.64 -6.87 14.01
C LYS A 155 19.76 -7.58 14.75
N GLU A 156 19.48 -8.16 15.92
CA GLU A 156 20.44 -9.00 16.66
C GLU A 156 20.90 -10.20 15.82
N HIS A 157 20.01 -10.70 14.97
CA HIS A 157 20.26 -11.78 14.01
C HIS A 157 20.76 -11.27 12.63
N GLY A 158 21.21 -10.02 12.55
CA GLY A 158 21.90 -9.46 11.38
C GLY A 158 21.02 -9.13 10.17
N MET A 159 19.71 -8.99 10.36
CA MET A 159 18.78 -8.59 9.30
C MET A 159 18.67 -7.07 9.18
N HIS A 160 18.58 -6.57 7.95
CA HIS A 160 17.99 -5.25 7.68
C HIS A 160 16.47 -5.33 7.82
N VAL A 161 15.84 -4.38 8.52
CA VAL A 161 14.38 -4.38 8.73
C VAL A 161 13.71 -3.33 7.85
N ASN A 162 13.02 -3.75 6.79
CA ASN A 162 12.25 -2.85 5.92
C ASN A 162 10.74 -3.01 6.13
N TYR A 163 10.00 -1.91 6.00
CA TYR A 163 8.54 -1.90 6.02
C TYR A 163 7.98 -1.34 4.72
N ASP A 164 7.24 -2.15 3.96
CA ASP A 164 6.49 -1.70 2.79
C ASP A 164 5.13 -1.11 3.23
N ALA A 165 5.09 0.21 3.36
CA ALA A 165 3.92 0.97 3.77
C ALA A 165 2.94 1.26 2.62
N ALA A 166 3.14 0.74 1.40
CA ALA A 166 2.42 1.19 0.21
C ALA A 166 0.90 1.36 0.37
N HIS A 167 0.22 0.43 1.04
CA HIS A 167 -1.22 0.48 1.26
C HIS A 167 -1.64 1.38 2.43
N VAL A 168 -0.78 1.62 3.41
CA VAL A 168 -1.10 2.34 4.65
C VAL A 168 -0.34 3.67 4.79
N ALA A 169 0.46 4.05 3.79
CA ALA A 169 1.31 5.23 3.79
C ALA A 169 0.56 6.52 4.19
N GLY A 170 -0.62 6.76 3.62
CA GLY A 170 -1.44 7.92 3.98
C GLY A 170 -1.99 7.87 5.41
N LEU A 171 -2.22 6.66 5.95
CA LEU A 171 -2.67 6.48 7.32
C LEU A 171 -1.55 6.68 8.33
N ILE A 172 -0.34 6.22 8.00
CA ILE A 172 0.88 6.47 8.77
C ILE A 172 1.18 7.98 8.77
N ALA A 173 1.12 8.63 7.60
CA ALA A 173 1.28 10.07 7.45
C ALA A 173 0.28 10.87 8.31
N GLY A 174 -0.97 10.41 8.40
CA GLY A 174 -2.00 11.00 9.26
C GLY A 174 -1.93 10.62 10.74
N GLY A 175 -0.97 9.78 11.14
CA GLY A 175 -0.80 9.31 12.52
C GLY A 175 -1.91 8.38 13.02
N ARG A 176 -2.44 7.51 12.16
CA ARG A 176 -3.62 6.66 12.43
C ARG A 176 -3.42 5.16 12.25
N PHE A 177 -2.22 4.70 11.90
CA PHE A 177 -1.89 3.27 11.82
C PHE A 177 -0.76 2.96 12.82
N GLN A 178 0.37 2.42 12.38
CA GLN A 178 1.58 2.27 13.20
C GLN A 178 2.66 3.29 12.82
N ASP A 179 3.72 3.45 13.61
CA ASP A 179 4.89 4.25 13.25
C ASP A 179 6.12 3.33 13.10
N PRO A 180 6.37 2.79 11.89
CA PRO A 180 7.37 1.74 11.73
C PRO A 180 8.79 2.20 12.07
N LEU A 181 9.15 3.45 11.75
CA LEU A 181 10.49 3.99 12.07
C LEU A 181 10.72 4.09 13.58
N ARG A 182 9.68 4.35 14.37
CA ARG A 182 9.77 4.42 15.84
C ARG A 182 9.53 3.09 16.52
N GLU A 183 8.99 2.12 15.81
CA GLU A 183 8.89 0.72 16.23
C GLU A 183 10.13 -0.11 15.88
N GLY A 184 11.06 0.49 15.13
CA GLY A 184 12.40 -0.07 14.95
C GLY A 184 12.71 -0.53 13.54
N THR A 185 11.98 -0.13 12.49
CA THR A 185 12.45 -0.40 11.13
C THR A 185 13.65 0.47 10.76
N ASP A 186 14.50 -0.06 9.90
CA ASP A 186 15.66 0.64 9.34
C ASP A 186 15.28 1.53 8.15
N THR A 187 14.35 1.04 7.33
CA THR A 187 13.81 1.74 6.17
C THR A 187 12.31 1.52 6.00
N ILE A 188 11.67 2.42 5.27
CA ILE A 188 10.29 2.26 4.78
C ILE A 188 10.28 2.45 3.27
N THR A 189 9.63 1.54 2.56
CA THR A 189 9.30 1.70 1.14
C THR A 189 7.80 1.93 1.00
N MET A 190 7.37 2.65 -0.04
CA MET A 190 5.95 2.78 -0.33
C MET A 190 5.69 3.20 -1.76
N SER A 191 4.45 2.97 -2.21
CA SER A 191 3.86 3.67 -3.35
C SER A 191 3.24 5.01 -2.93
N THR A 192 3.15 5.94 -3.86
CA THR A 192 2.67 7.32 -3.60
C THR A 192 1.24 7.63 -4.09
N HIS A 193 0.45 6.61 -4.45
CA HIS A 193 -0.86 6.76 -5.13
C HIS A 193 -2.00 5.90 -4.55
N LYS A 194 -1.85 5.39 -3.32
CA LYS A 194 -2.87 4.57 -2.65
C LYS A 194 -3.58 5.39 -1.59
N THR A 195 -3.43 5.05 -0.31
CA THR A 195 -3.87 5.92 0.79
C THR A 195 -3.11 7.23 0.81
N LEU A 196 -1.83 7.21 0.44
CA LEU A 196 -1.09 8.42 0.09
C LEU A 196 -1.56 8.83 -1.31
N PHE A 197 -2.35 9.90 -1.38
CA PHE A 197 -3.15 10.27 -2.54
C PHE A 197 -2.41 11.13 -3.57
N GLY A 198 -1.11 10.84 -3.77
CA GLY A 198 -0.28 11.48 -4.78
C GLY A 198 -0.29 10.74 -6.13
N PRO A 199 0.63 11.09 -7.04
CA PRO A 199 0.75 10.46 -8.33
C PRO A 199 1.35 9.04 -8.23
N GLN A 200 1.24 8.25 -9.31
CA GLN A 200 1.95 6.97 -9.37
C GLN A 200 3.46 7.17 -9.23
N GLY A 201 4.11 6.34 -8.42
CA GLY A 201 5.49 6.57 -7.99
C GLY A 201 5.84 5.76 -6.74
N GLY A 202 7.11 5.76 -6.36
CA GLY A 202 7.62 5.20 -5.12
C GLY A 202 8.30 6.25 -4.23
N LEU A 203 8.58 5.85 -2.99
CA LEU A 203 9.33 6.61 -1.99
C LEU A 203 10.11 5.63 -1.13
N VAL A 204 11.36 5.97 -0.80
CA VAL A 204 12.15 5.29 0.22
C VAL A 204 12.42 6.26 1.36
N LEU A 205 12.22 5.83 2.59
CA LEU A 205 12.54 6.58 3.80
C LEU A 205 13.52 5.79 4.66
N GLY A 206 14.31 6.48 5.46
CA GLY A 206 15.21 5.87 6.43
C GLY A 206 15.87 6.90 7.34
N SER A 207 17.00 6.52 7.91
CA SER A 207 17.93 7.44 8.56
C SER A 207 19.13 7.72 7.66
N GLU A 208 19.88 8.78 7.98
CA GLU A 208 21.07 9.18 7.22
C GLU A 208 22.13 8.07 7.12
N LYS A 209 22.19 7.16 8.11
CA LYS A 209 23.12 6.01 8.10
C LYS A 209 22.97 5.11 6.86
N HIS A 210 21.79 5.10 6.25
CA HIS A 210 21.45 4.26 5.09
C HIS A 210 21.47 5.03 3.75
N ALA A 211 21.61 6.35 3.80
CA ALA A 211 21.34 7.23 2.64
C ALA A 211 22.20 6.86 1.43
N GLU A 212 23.51 6.69 1.63
CA GLU A 212 24.45 6.44 0.52
C GLU A 212 24.21 5.11 -0.19
N GLN A 213 23.88 4.03 0.53
CA GLN A 213 23.56 2.74 -0.07
C GLN A 213 22.26 2.82 -0.89
N ILE A 214 21.23 3.48 -0.35
CA ILE A 214 19.95 3.66 -1.03
C ILE A 214 20.12 4.54 -2.27
N LYS A 215 20.85 5.66 -2.17
CA LYS A 215 21.10 6.57 -3.29
C LYS A 215 21.73 5.84 -4.47
N LYS A 216 22.76 5.02 -4.20
CA LYS A 216 23.48 4.21 -5.20
C LYS A 216 22.61 3.12 -5.83
N ALA A 217 21.77 2.48 -5.02
CA ALA A 217 20.82 1.48 -5.51
C ALA A 217 19.78 2.12 -6.44
N VAL A 218 19.23 3.28 -6.07
CA VAL A 218 18.26 4.00 -6.93
C VAL A 218 18.92 4.51 -8.21
N PHE A 219 20.07 5.18 -8.10
CA PHE A 219 20.88 5.64 -9.22
C PHE A 219 22.37 5.40 -8.92
N PRO A 220 23.14 4.78 -9.83
CA PRO A 220 22.75 4.35 -11.18
C PRO A 220 22.12 2.95 -11.24
N GLY A 221 21.85 2.31 -10.11
CA GLY A 221 21.46 0.90 -10.06
C GLY A 221 20.15 0.56 -10.78
N LEU A 222 19.09 1.35 -10.54
CA LEU A 222 17.73 1.03 -11.01
C LEU A 222 17.14 2.06 -11.97
N THR A 223 17.70 3.26 -11.98
CA THR A 223 17.28 4.37 -12.82
C THR A 223 18.50 5.08 -13.36
N SER A 224 18.35 5.75 -14.52
CA SER A 224 19.33 6.72 -15.01
C SER A 224 18.77 8.14 -14.79
N SER A 225 17.70 8.51 -15.49
CA SER A 225 16.81 9.62 -15.12
C SER A 225 15.52 9.09 -14.47
N HIS A 226 14.85 9.93 -13.67
CA HIS A 226 13.56 9.63 -13.04
C HIS A 226 12.48 10.61 -13.50
N HIS A 227 11.23 10.32 -13.16
CA HIS A 227 10.08 11.09 -13.64
C HIS A 227 9.89 12.38 -12.83
N ILE A 228 10.63 13.44 -13.18
CA ILE A 228 10.69 14.71 -12.43
C ILE A 228 9.29 15.36 -12.32
N HIS A 229 8.47 15.30 -13.37
CA HIS A 229 7.08 15.77 -13.36
C HIS A 229 6.19 15.06 -12.32
N LEU A 230 6.51 13.80 -12.00
CA LEU A 230 5.86 13.07 -10.91
C LEU A 230 6.41 13.50 -9.56
N VAL A 231 7.69 13.85 -9.45
CA VAL A 231 8.24 14.43 -8.21
C VAL A 231 7.60 15.78 -7.87
N ALA A 232 7.43 16.66 -8.86
CA ALA A 232 6.68 17.90 -8.67
C ALA A 232 5.24 17.66 -8.20
N ALA A 233 4.55 16.67 -8.79
CA ALA A 233 3.21 16.29 -8.35
C ALA A 233 3.18 15.64 -6.95
N LYS A 234 4.21 14.87 -6.57
CA LYS A 234 4.38 14.34 -5.21
C LYS A 234 4.54 15.49 -4.22
N ALA A 235 5.32 16.52 -4.53
CA ALA A 235 5.51 17.67 -3.65
C ALA A 235 4.18 18.36 -3.30
N VAL A 236 3.31 18.58 -4.30
CA VAL A 236 1.97 19.13 -4.08
C VAL A 236 1.13 18.19 -3.20
N ALA A 237 1.08 16.90 -3.54
CA ALA A 237 0.32 15.92 -2.76
C ALA A 237 0.85 15.81 -1.31
N PHE A 238 2.15 15.91 -1.10
CA PHE A 238 2.75 15.85 0.24
C PHE A 238 2.44 17.11 1.05
N ALA A 239 2.38 18.28 0.42
CA ALA A 239 1.89 19.49 1.09
C ALA A 239 0.42 19.33 1.53
N GLU A 240 -0.45 18.75 0.69
CA GLU A 240 -1.83 18.45 1.07
C GLU A 240 -1.92 17.41 2.20
N VAL A 241 -1.06 16.39 2.19
CA VAL A 241 -0.99 15.39 3.26
C VAL A 241 -0.54 16.02 4.57
N LEU A 242 0.40 16.96 4.52
CA LEU A 242 0.87 17.67 5.71
C LEU A 242 -0.25 18.51 6.33
N GLU A 243 -1.09 19.14 5.52
CA GLU A 243 -2.22 19.95 5.97
C GLU A 243 -3.41 19.08 6.41
N PHE A 244 -3.87 18.18 5.55
CA PHE A 244 -5.16 17.49 5.70
C PHE A 244 -5.05 16.02 6.13
N GLY A 245 -3.84 15.45 6.12
CA GLY A 245 -3.63 14.00 6.26
C GLY A 245 -4.17 13.41 7.56
N ARG A 246 -4.12 14.15 8.67
CA ARG A 246 -4.63 13.70 9.97
C ARG A 246 -6.14 13.47 9.96
N ASP A 247 -6.88 14.40 9.36
CA ASP A 247 -8.34 14.35 9.30
C ASP A 247 -8.81 13.35 8.24
N TYR A 248 -8.14 13.33 7.09
CA TYR A 248 -8.33 12.32 6.06
C TYR A 248 -8.15 10.90 6.60
N ALA A 249 -7.00 10.60 7.23
CA ALA A 249 -6.71 9.27 7.75
C ALA A 249 -7.71 8.84 8.83
N ARG A 250 -8.16 9.77 9.68
CA ARG A 250 -9.21 9.50 10.67
C ARG A 250 -10.51 9.10 9.98
N GLN A 251 -10.93 9.84 8.95
CA GLN A 251 -12.19 9.58 8.26
C GLN A 251 -12.13 8.27 7.46
N VAL A 252 -11.00 7.97 6.82
CA VAL A 252 -10.81 6.71 6.08
C VAL A 252 -11.02 5.49 6.99
N ILE A 253 -10.44 5.48 8.19
CA ILE A 253 -10.60 4.34 9.12
C ILE A 253 -12.03 4.27 9.66
N ARG A 254 -12.66 5.41 9.99
CA ARG A 254 -14.08 5.45 10.40
C ARG A 254 -14.98 4.86 9.34
N ASN A 255 -14.79 5.28 8.09
CA ASN A 255 -15.53 4.77 6.94
C ASN A 255 -15.30 3.27 6.75
N ALA A 256 -14.04 2.80 6.82
CA ALA A 256 -13.74 1.39 6.63
C ALA A 256 -14.44 0.50 7.68
N ARG A 257 -14.42 0.93 8.96
CA ARG A 257 -15.12 0.23 10.05
C ARG A 257 -16.63 0.28 9.93
N ALA A 258 -17.19 1.44 9.61
CA ALA A 258 -18.64 1.59 9.42
C ALA A 258 -19.15 0.75 8.24
N PHE A 259 -18.39 0.70 7.15
CA PHE A 259 -18.73 -0.11 5.98
C PHE A 259 -18.63 -1.61 6.31
N ALA A 260 -17.56 -2.03 6.99
CA ALA A 260 -17.41 -3.41 7.43
C ALA A 260 -18.55 -3.84 8.36
N GLY A 261 -18.90 -3.01 9.36
CA GLY A 261 -20.02 -3.27 10.25
C GLY A 261 -21.36 -3.35 9.52
N ALA A 262 -21.63 -2.43 8.59
CA ALA A 262 -22.87 -2.44 7.80
C ALA A 262 -22.97 -3.69 6.90
N LEU A 263 -21.87 -4.12 6.27
CA LEU A 263 -21.84 -5.38 5.50
C LEU A 263 -22.11 -6.58 6.41
N ASN A 264 -21.48 -6.64 7.58
CA ASN A 264 -21.68 -7.72 8.53
C ASN A 264 -23.13 -7.80 9.04
N GLU A 265 -23.73 -6.67 9.42
CA GLU A 265 -25.16 -6.54 9.79
C GLU A 265 -26.10 -7.02 8.67
N MET A 266 -25.67 -6.90 7.42
CA MET A 266 -26.43 -7.30 6.23
C MET A 266 -26.22 -8.75 5.81
N GLY A 267 -25.47 -9.54 6.57
CA GLY A 267 -25.28 -10.98 6.37
C GLY A 267 -24.02 -11.36 5.59
N PHE A 268 -23.09 -10.43 5.35
CA PHE A 268 -21.79 -10.78 4.78
C PHE A 268 -20.80 -11.25 5.85
N GLN A 269 -19.98 -12.25 5.55
CA GLN A 269 -18.93 -12.69 6.46
C GLN A 269 -17.68 -11.79 6.31
N VAL A 270 -17.60 -10.74 7.13
CA VAL A 270 -16.47 -9.80 7.09
C VAL A 270 -15.33 -10.30 8.00
N LEU A 271 -14.11 -10.34 7.48
CA LEU A 271 -12.95 -10.80 8.24
C LEU A 271 -12.54 -9.78 9.31
N GLY A 272 -11.96 -10.27 10.41
CA GLY A 272 -11.42 -9.45 11.49
C GLY A 272 -12.45 -8.92 12.49
N GLU A 273 -13.68 -9.43 12.49
CA GLU A 273 -14.78 -8.99 13.38
C GLU A 273 -14.35 -8.93 14.86
N SER A 274 -13.66 -9.95 15.36
CA SER A 274 -13.16 -10.01 16.76
C SER A 274 -12.21 -8.85 17.13
N ARG A 275 -11.64 -8.18 16.14
CA ARG A 275 -10.71 -7.05 16.28
C ARG A 275 -11.30 -5.72 15.76
N GLY A 276 -12.62 -5.65 15.57
CA GLY A 276 -13.28 -4.45 15.04
C GLY A 276 -13.11 -4.27 13.53
N PHE A 277 -13.00 -5.39 12.79
CA PHE A 277 -12.88 -5.54 11.34
C PHE A 277 -11.56 -5.05 10.73
N THR A 278 -11.17 -3.81 10.99
CA THR A 278 -9.99 -3.20 10.37
C THR A 278 -9.49 -1.98 11.14
N GLU A 279 -8.18 -1.78 11.13
CA GLU A 279 -7.50 -0.55 11.52
C GLU A 279 -6.96 0.22 10.30
N SER A 280 -7.26 -0.24 9.08
CA SER A 280 -6.77 0.35 7.84
C SER A 280 -7.88 0.91 6.96
N HIS A 281 -7.58 1.14 5.69
CA HIS A 281 -8.52 1.61 4.68
C HIS A 281 -9.28 0.48 3.97
N GLN A 282 -8.97 -0.78 4.32
CA GLN A 282 -9.43 -1.97 3.61
C GLN A 282 -10.38 -2.79 4.45
N ILE A 283 -11.22 -3.53 3.74
CA ILE A 283 -12.15 -4.53 4.26
C ILE A 283 -11.94 -5.78 3.43
N ALA A 284 -11.91 -6.95 4.07
CA ALA A 284 -11.90 -8.24 3.41
C ALA A 284 -13.17 -9.00 3.78
N VAL A 285 -13.87 -9.51 2.76
CA VAL A 285 -15.15 -10.20 2.92
C VAL A 285 -15.01 -11.59 2.33
N ASN A 286 -15.34 -12.62 3.11
CA ASN A 286 -15.54 -13.96 2.57
C ASN A 286 -16.92 -14.01 1.91
N VAL A 287 -16.95 -14.40 0.64
CA VAL A 287 -18.18 -14.40 -0.17
C VAL A 287 -18.61 -15.79 -0.62
N LEU A 288 -17.93 -16.84 -0.13
CA LEU A 288 -18.14 -18.23 -0.54
C LEU A 288 -19.55 -18.76 -0.30
N GLU A 289 -20.30 -18.18 0.64
CA GLU A 289 -21.72 -18.50 0.83
C GLU A 289 -22.57 -18.12 -0.39
N PHE A 290 -22.14 -17.12 -1.17
CA PHE A 290 -22.88 -16.58 -2.30
C PHE A 290 -22.32 -17.02 -3.66
N ALA A 291 -21.00 -16.94 -3.84
CA ALA A 291 -20.25 -17.36 -5.04
C ALA A 291 -18.74 -17.27 -4.77
N ASP A 292 -17.88 -17.63 -5.73
CA ASP A 292 -16.46 -17.25 -5.65
C ASP A 292 -16.27 -15.73 -5.86
N GLY A 293 -15.14 -15.21 -5.39
CA GLY A 293 -14.81 -13.79 -5.43
C GLY A 293 -14.70 -13.23 -6.85
N GLY A 294 -14.38 -14.05 -7.86
CA GLY A 294 -14.34 -13.62 -9.25
C GLY A 294 -15.74 -13.35 -9.78
N ARG A 295 -16.70 -14.22 -9.46
CA ARG A 295 -18.10 -14.00 -9.83
C ARG A 295 -18.73 -12.80 -9.12
N VAL A 296 -18.46 -12.64 -7.82
CA VAL A 296 -18.94 -11.50 -7.04
C VAL A 296 -18.38 -10.18 -7.58
N GLU A 297 -17.09 -10.15 -7.91
CA GLU A 297 -16.44 -8.99 -8.54
C GLU A 297 -17.13 -8.61 -9.86
N GLU A 298 -17.40 -9.57 -10.74
CA GLU A 298 -18.09 -9.35 -12.03
C GLU A 298 -19.51 -8.79 -11.83
N ASP A 299 -20.30 -9.37 -10.93
CA ASP A 299 -21.67 -8.92 -10.68
C ASP A 299 -21.70 -7.50 -10.07
N LEU A 300 -20.74 -7.17 -9.21
CA LEU A 300 -20.59 -5.81 -8.65
C LEU A 300 -20.10 -4.79 -9.69
N GLU A 301 -19.17 -5.18 -10.57
CA GLU A 301 -18.69 -4.31 -11.65
C GLU A 301 -19.84 -3.92 -12.58
N ARG A 302 -20.71 -4.87 -12.95
CA ARG A 302 -21.91 -4.59 -13.75
C ARG A 302 -22.87 -3.62 -13.05
N ALA A 303 -22.90 -3.62 -11.71
CA ALA A 303 -23.65 -2.66 -10.90
C ALA A 303 -22.96 -1.30 -10.75
N GLY A 304 -21.73 -1.14 -11.26
CA GLY A 304 -20.94 0.09 -11.11
C GLY A 304 -20.16 0.18 -9.79
N ILE A 305 -19.96 -0.94 -9.08
CA ILE A 305 -19.14 -1.03 -7.87
C ILE A 305 -17.84 -1.77 -8.20
N ILE A 306 -16.71 -1.07 -8.11
CA ILE A 306 -15.40 -1.63 -8.46
C ILE A 306 -14.72 -2.12 -7.17
N VAL A 307 -14.56 -3.43 -7.07
CA VAL A 307 -13.83 -4.12 -6.00
C VAL A 307 -12.73 -4.98 -6.61
N ASN A 308 -11.99 -5.69 -5.77
CA ASN A 308 -10.99 -6.64 -6.22
C ASN A 308 -11.28 -8.04 -5.64
N ARG A 309 -11.32 -9.07 -6.48
CA ARG A 309 -11.28 -10.46 -6.03
C ARG A 309 -9.96 -10.74 -5.30
N GLN A 310 -10.04 -11.40 -4.14
CA GLN A 310 -8.93 -11.47 -3.19
C GLN A 310 -8.83 -12.85 -2.55
N LEU A 311 -7.62 -13.43 -2.61
CA LEU A 311 -7.32 -14.63 -1.83
C LEU A 311 -7.38 -14.32 -0.33
N ILE A 312 -8.08 -15.17 0.42
CA ILE A 312 -8.22 -15.11 1.88
C ILE A 312 -7.58 -16.34 2.54
N PRO A 313 -7.31 -16.31 3.87
CA PRO A 313 -6.79 -17.46 4.59
C PRO A 313 -7.64 -18.73 4.34
N GLY A 314 -6.97 -19.83 4.00
CA GLY A 314 -7.60 -21.11 3.69
C GLY A 314 -7.77 -21.40 2.19
N ASP A 315 -7.81 -20.38 1.33
CA ASP A 315 -8.06 -20.55 -0.12
C ASP A 315 -7.09 -21.51 -0.79
N ILE A 316 -5.77 -21.32 -0.58
CA ILE A 316 -4.74 -22.17 -1.18
C ILE A 316 -4.86 -23.62 -0.70
N LYS A 317 -5.17 -23.83 0.59
CA LYS A 317 -5.38 -25.18 1.14
C LYS A 317 -6.61 -25.86 0.54
N ALA A 318 -7.62 -25.08 0.17
CA ALA A 318 -8.82 -25.53 -0.52
C ALA A 318 -8.65 -25.63 -2.05
N GLY A 319 -7.44 -25.45 -2.59
CA GLY A 319 -7.17 -25.54 -4.03
C GLY A 319 -7.63 -24.34 -4.86
N ARG A 320 -8.01 -23.22 -4.22
CA ARG A 320 -8.41 -21.98 -4.90
C ARG A 320 -7.21 -21.20 -5.43
N ASN A 321 -7.46 -20.37 -6.43
CA ASN A 321 -6.45 -19.53 -7.07
C ASN A 321 -7.01 -18.11 -7.31
N TYR A 322 -6.20 -17.23 -7.90
CA TYR A 322 -6.54 -15.82 -8.08
C TYR A 322 -7.71 -15.55 -9.04
N LEU A 323 -8.13 -16.51 -9.87
CA LEU A 323 -9.29 -16.38 -10.75
C LEU A 323 -10.60 -16.60 -9.99
N GLN A 324 -10.61 -17.54 -9.03
CA GLN A 324 -11.80 -17.93 -8.26
C GLN A 324 -11.47 -17.98 -6.75
N PRO A 325 -11.02 -16.87 -6.15
CA PRO A 325 -10.68 -16.82 -4.73
C PRO A 325 -11.95 -16.87 -3.86
N GLY A 326 -11.80 -17.03 -2.56
CA GLY A 326 -12.93 -17.05 -1.63
C GLY A 326 -13.46 -15.68 -1.22
N GLY A 327 -12.67 -14.62 -1.40
CA GLY A 327 -13.03 -13.29 -0.90
C GLY A 327 -13.00 -12.19 -1.94
N ILE A 328 -13.49 -11.03 -1.49
CA ILE A 328 -13.29 -9.73 -2.13
C ILE A 328 -12.62 -8.77 -1.14
N ARG A 329 -11.87 -7.82 -1.68
CA ARG A 329 -11.26 -6.72 -0.93
C ARG A 329 -11.85 -5.39 -1.40
N ILE A 330 -12.24 -4.58 -0.43
CA ILE A 330 -12.86 -3.27 -0.65
C ILE A 330 -11.98 -2.21 0.03
N GLY A 331 -11.77 -1.08 -0.64
CA GLY A 331 -11.04 0.07 -0.10
C GLY A 331 -11.91 1.32 -0.10
N VAL A 332 -11.79 2.18 0.92
CA VAL A 332 -12.65 3.37 1.07
C VAL A 332 -11.93 4.70 0.82
N SER A 333 -10.65 4.68 0.48
CA SER A 333 -9.82 5.88 0.38
C SER A 333 -10.30 6.88 -0.68
N GLU A 334 -10.63 6.41 -1.88
CA GLU A 334 -11.12 7.28 -2.97
C GLU A 334 -12.45 7.93 -2.60
N ILE A 335 -13.44 7.12 -2.22
CA ILE A 335 -14.78 7.62 -1.88
C ILE A 335 -14.77 8.57 -0.67
N THR A 336 -13.84 8.37 0.27
CA THR A 336 -13.61 9.31 1.37
C THR A 336 -13.08 10.65 0.85
N ARG A 337 -12.16 10.65 -0.12
CA ARG A 337 -11.71 11.89 -0.78
C ARG A 337 -12.80 12.53 -1.66
N LEU A 338 -13.86 11.82 -2.03
CA LEU A 338 -15.03 12.42 -2.69
C LEU A 338 -16.06 12.98 -1.70
N GLY A 339 -15.79 12.89 -0.39
CA GLY A 339 -16.62 13.45 0.67
C GLY A 339 -17.64 12.48 1.28
N MET A 340 -17.59 11.19 0.96
CA MET A 340 -18.45 10.20 1.62
C MET A 340 -18.00 9.96 3.07
N GLY A 341 -18.97 9.87 3.99
CA GLY A 341 -18.80 9.54 5.40
C GLY A 341 -19.47 8.21 5.78
N GLU A 342 -19.67 7.97 7.07
CA GLU A 342 -20.17 6.68 7.56
C GLU A 342 -21.62 6.38 7.15
N SER A 343 -22.48 7.40 6.97
CA SER A 343 -23.84 7.21 6.47
C SER A 343 -23.84 6.61 5.07
N GLU A 344 -22.96 7.12 4.21
CA GLU A 344 -22.81 6.65 2.84
C GLU A 344 -22.29 5.22 2.79
N MET A 345 -21.45 4.82 3.76
CA MET A 345 -20.96 3.44 3.83
C MET A 345 -22.09 2.42 4.03
N ARG A 346 -23.13 2.79 4.79
CA ARG A 346 -24.31 1.93 4.98
C ARG A 346 -25.15 1.84 3.69
N GLU A 347 -25.29 2.94 2.96
CA GLU A 347 -25.95 2.93 1.64
C GLU A 347 -25.19 2.06 0.63
N LEU A 348 -23.86 2.17 0.59
CA LEU A 348 -23.01 1.31 -0.24
C LEU A 348 -23.13 -0.17 0.12
N ALA A 349 -23.18 -0.49 1.43
CA ALA A 349 -23.44 -1.86 1.88
C ALA A 349 -24.81 -2.36 1.39
N SER A 350 -25.83 -1.51 1.42
CA SER A 350 -27.17 -1.86 0.91
C SER A 350 -27.15 -2.14 -0.60
N PHE A 351 -26.37 -1.39 -1.40
CA PHE A 351 -26.23 -1.70 -2.82
C PHE A 351 -25.55 -3.05 -3.05
N ILE A 352 -24.47 -3.35 -2.32
CA ILE A 352 -23.79 -4.66 -2.39
C ILE A 352 -24.75 -5.79 -2.00
N ARG A 353 -25.51 -5.63 -0.91
CA ARG A 353 -26.55 -6.58 -0.47
C ARG A 353 -27.57 -6.85 -1.56
N ARG A 354 -28.08 -5.81 -2.21
CA ARG A 354 -29.08 -5.92 -3.29
C ARG A 354 -28.59 -6.78 -4.45
N VAL A 355 -27.32 -6.65 -4.82
CA VAL A 355 -26.72 -7.41 -5.93
C VAL A 355 -26.43 -8.86 -5.49
N ILE A 356 -25.77 -9.04 -4.35
CA ILE A 356 -25.17 -10.32 -3.98
C ILE A 356 -26.11 -11.24 -3.19
N ILE A 357 -26.93 -10.69 -2.29
CA ILE A 357 -27.83 -11.46 -1.44
C ILE A 357 -29.24 -11.47 -2.03
N ASP A 358 -29.80 -10.30 -2.34
CA ASP A 358 -31.15 -10.21 -2.91
C ASP A 358 -31.20 -10.62 -4.39
N LYS A 359 -30.04 -10.84 -5.03
CA LYS A 359 -29.90 -11.24 -6.44
C LYS A 359 -30.66 -10.33 -7.42
N LYS A 360 -30.75 -9.03 -7.12
CA LYS A 360 -31.28 -8.05 -8.08
C LYS A 360 -30.35 -7.95 -9.29
N ARG A 361 -30.92 -7.63 -10.46
CA ARG A 361 -30.11 -7.43 -11.67
C ARG A 361 -29.14 -6.26 -11.44
N PRO A 362 -27.82 -6.45 -11.67
CA PRO A 362 -26.83 -5.39 -11.45
C PRO A 362 -27.17 -4.07 -12.14
N GLU A 363 -27.73 -4.12 -13.35
CA GLU A 363 -28.10 -2.95 -14.15
C GLU A 363 -29.20 -2.10 -13.49
N GLU A 364 -30.11 -2.72 -12.72
CA GLU A 364 -31.13 -2.00 -11.96
C GLU A 364 -30.52 -1.26 -10.78
N VAL A 365 -29.57 -1.90 -10.08
CA VAL A 365 -28.87 -1.29 -8.94
C VAL A 365 -27.94 -0.16 -9.40
N ARG A 366 -27.33 -0.31 -10.58
CA ARG A 366 -26.45 0.70 -11.18
C ARG A 366 -27.09 2.08 -11.32
N SER A 367 -28.36 2.13 -11.75
CA SER A 367 -29.07 3.41 -11.92
C SER A 367 -29.19 4.18 -10.61
N ASP A 368 -29.43 3.47 -9.50
CA ASP A 368 -29.51 4.08 -8.17
C ASP A 368 -28.14 4.56 -7.69
N ILE A 369 -27.09 3.79 -7.97
CA ILE A 369 -25.69 4.16 -7.63
C ILE A 369 -25.27 5.39 -8.42
N GLU A 370 -25.60 5.48 -9.72
CA GLU A 370 -25.29 6.64 -10.55
C GLU A 370 -26.00 7.90 -10.04
N LEU A 371 -27.26 7.78 -9.59
CA LEU A 371 -27.97 8.88 -8.94
C LEU A 371 -27.30 9.29 -7.62
N PHE A 372 -26.97 8.32 -6.77
CA PHE A 372 -26.29 8.54 -5.49
C PHE A 372 -24.94 9.25 -5.68
N ARG A 373 -24.14 8.84 -6.66
CA ARG A 373 -22.82 9.42 -6.94
C ARG A 373 -22.84 10.87 -7.40
N LYS A 374 -23.96 11.39 -7.93
CA LYS A 374 -24.05 12.80 -8.37
C LYS A 374 -23.78 13.80 -7.24
N ALA A 375 -24.00 13.41 -5.97
CA ALA A 375 -23.68 14.25 -4.82
C ALA A 375 -22.17 14.30 -4.48
N TYR A 376 -21.35 13.39 -5.01
CA TYR A 376 -19.96 13.16 -4.62
C TYR A 376 -19.01 13.34 -5.81
N GLN A 377 -18.93 14.57 -6.33
CA GLN A 377 -18.20 14.93 -7.55
C GLN A 377 -17.01 15.88 -7.30
N LYS A 378 -16.72 16.23 -6.05
CA LYS A 378 -15.61 17.13 -5.69
C LYS A 378 -14.56 16.40 -4.87
N VAL A 379 -13.29 16.71 -5.14
CA VAL A 379 -12.18 16.23 -4.31
C VAL A 379 -12.17 17.00 -2.99
N ARG A 380 -11.91 16.30 -1.90
CA ARG A 380 -11.74 16.81 -0.53
C ARG A 380 -10.33 16.51 -0.05
N PHE A 381 -9.93 17.17 1.05
CA PHE A 381 -8.58 17.08 1.62
C PHE A 381 -7.51 17.53 0.62
N CYS A 382 -7.80 18.60 -0.11
CA CYS A 382 -6.95 19.24 -1.11
C CYS A 382 -7.03 20.76 -0.95
N PHE A 383 -6.05 21.49 -1.48
CA PHE A 383 -6.05 22.96 -1.39
C PHE A 383 -7.05 23.62 -2.34
N ASP A 384 -7.29 23.01 -3.50
CA ASP A 384 -8.19 23.50 -4.54
C ASP A 384 -9.24 22.42 -4.87
N ASP A 385 -10.51 22.76 -4.69
CA ASP A 385 -11.68 21.92 -5.01
C ASP A 385 -12.64 22.61 -6.01
N SER A 386 -12.12 23.57 -6.77
CA SER A 386 -12.88 24.34 -7.76
C SER A 386 -13.39 23.47 -8.91
N LEU A 387 -12.55 22.56 -9.41
CA LEU A 387 -12.89 21.60 -10.46
C LEU A 387 -13.52 20.33 -9.90
N GLY A 388 -14.45 19.74 -10.67
CA GLY A 388 -14.96 18.41 -10.36
C GLY A 388 -13.86 17.35 -10.43
N ALA A 389 -13.92 16.33 -9.57
CA ALA A 389 -12.95 15.23 -9.50
C ALA A 389 -12.77 14.47 -10.83
N TYR A 390 -13.81 14.49 -11.66
CA TYR A 390 -13.85 13.84 -12.97
C TYR A 390 -14.08 14.84 -14.12
N GLU A 391 -13.92 16.13 -13.85
CA GLU A 391 -14.06 17.17 -14.86
C GLU A 391 -12.86 17.16 -15.82
N TYR A 392 -13.14 17.14 -17.12
CA TYR A 392 -12.11 17.12 -18.14
C TYR A 392 -11.55 18.53 -18.38
N VAL A 393 -10.28 18.74 -18.05
CA VAL A 393 -9.57 19.98 -18.39
C VAL A 393 -9.05 19.87 -19.82
N LYS A 394 -9.70 20.59 -20.75
CA LYS A 394 -9.23 20.69 -22.14
C LYS A 394 -7.96 21.54 -22.18
N LEU A 395 -6.81 20.90 -22.37
CA LEU A 395 -5.56 21.58 -22.70
C LEU A 395 -5.66 22.10 -24.14
N ARG A 396 -5.32 23.37 -24.34
CA ARG A 396 -5.52 24.12 -25.59
C ARG A 396 -4.73 23.54 -26.76
#